data_AF-A0AAV6H9I2-F1
#
_entry.id   AF-A0AAV6H9I2-F1
#
_cell.length_a   1.000
_cell.length_b   1.000
_cell.length_c   1.000
_cell.angle_alpha   90.00
_cell.angle_beta   90.00
_cell.angle_gamma   90.00
#
_symmetry.space_group_name_H-M   'P 1'
#
loop_
_entity.id
_entity.type
_entity.pdbx_description
1 polymer ?
#
loop_
_entity_poly.entity_id
_entity_poly.type
_entity_poly.pdbx_seq_one_letter_code
_entity_poly.pdbx_strand_id
1 'polypeptide(L)'
;MAMLGSLGAAQKKTNALAGERDLTEFVCPVCLEIFDSPVITQCGHTFCQGCLQECLRPQKPVCAVCRSGLENWTRANDLDAAIHTSVGACKGCGTEVPLFQMRSHTSTCSKYQEYIEEGVRSSAQTQPTVISPVPNRYTFACPYCNSPNLDQDGLVEHCTAHHARDPRQVVCPICASMPWGDPNYRSADFLQHLRIRHTFSYDTFVDYSTDESAMIQEALQRSLMDH
;
A
#
# COMPACT_ATOMS: atom_id res chain seq x y z
N MET A 1 -54.17 14.08 33.34
CA MET A 1 -54.33 12.61 33.33
C MET A 1 -53.49 12.12 32.14
N ALA A 2 -52.34 11.46 32.27
CA ALA A 2 -51.89 10.36 33.15
C ALA A 2 -52.27 8.95 32.64
N MET A 3 -51.24 8.23 32.12
CA MET A 3 -51.12 6.75 31.93
C MET A 3 -52.12 6.09 30.94
N LEU A 4 -51.90 4.97 30.21
CA LEU A 4 -50.87 3.88 30.12
C LEU A 4 -50.60 3.55 28.61
N GLY A 5 -49.68 2.68 28.16
CA GLY A 5 -48.58 1.99 28.86
C GLY A 5 -48.31 0.50 28.50
N SER A 6 -47.93 0.12 27.25
CA SER A 6 -47.40 -1.23 26.90
C SER A 6 -46.60 -1.23 25.58
N LEU A 7 -45.28 -1.48 25.54
CA LEU A 7 -44.51 -2.72 25.76
C LEU A 7 -44.20 -3.48 24.45
N GLY A 8 -43.07 -3.13 23.82
CA GLY A 8 -42.41 -3.92 22.78
C GLY A 8 -40.95 -4.17 23.19
N ALA A 9 -40.66 -5.35 23.71
CA ALA A 9 -39.32 -5.71 24.16
C ALA A 9 -38.46 -6.15 22.96
N ALA A 10 -37.43 -5.36 22.62
CA ALA A 10 -36.36 -5.76 21.72
C ALA A 10 -35.11 -6.08 22.56
N GLN A 11 -34.71 -7.36 22.59
CA GLN A 11 -33.67 -7.87 23.48
C GLN A 11 -32.32 -7.17 23.26
N LYS A 12 -31.76 -6.61 24.34
CA LYS A 12 -30.31 -6.39 24.47
C LYS A 12 -29.59 -7.73 24.29
N LYS A 13 -28.89 -7.93 23.18
CA LYS A 13 -27.80 -8.92 23.13
C LYS A 13 -26.57 -8.32 23.80
N THR A 14 -26.50 -8.45 25.12
CA THR A 14 -25.26 -8.24 25.86
C THR A 14 -24.29 -9.38 25.50
N ASN A 15 -23.42 -9.17 24.51
CA ASN A 15 -22.28 -10.05 24.32
C ASN A 15 -21.17 -9.62 25.28
N ALA A 16 -20.87 -10.46 26.26
CA ALA A 16 -19.83 -10.19 27.24
C ALA A 16 -18.48 -10.62 26.68
N LEU A 17 -17.71 -9.67 26.16
CA LEU A 17 -16.25 -9.75 26.21
C LEU A 17 -15.74 -8.69 27.19
N ALA A 18 -14.78 -9.08 28.02
CA ALA A 18 -14.14 -8.20 28.98
C ALA A 18 -13.45 -7.04 28.25
N GLY A 19 -13.40 -5.87 28.89
CA GLY A 19 -13.06 -4.60 28.22
C GLY A 19 -11.72 -4.62 27.47
N GLU A 20 -11.78 -4.76 26.15
CA GLU A 20 -10.70 -4.32 25.27
C GLU A 20 -10.59 -2.80 25.40
N ARG A 21 -9.57 -2.33 26.13
CA ARG A 21 -9.02 -0.99 25.87
C ARG A 21 -8.45 -1.05 24.47
N ASP A 22 -8.98 -0.23 23.58
CA ASP A 22 -8.64 -0.29 22.17
C ASP A 22 -7.21 0.19 21.95
N LEU A 23 -6.28 -0.76 21.76
CA LEU A 23 -4.86 -0.47 21.61
C LEU A 23 -4.54 0.41 20.39
N THR A 24 -5.50 0.63 19.48
CA THR A 24 -5.36 1.54 18.33
C THR A 24 -4.97 2.96 18.74
N GLU A 25 -5.39 3.46 19.91
CA GLU A 25 -5.02 4.80 20.40
C GLU A 25 -3.51 4.95 20.66
N PHE A 26 -2.82 3.83 20.90
CA PHE A 26 -1.38 3.76 21.15
C PHE A 26 -0.56 3.33 19.93
N VAL A 27 -1.17 3.12 18.76
CA VAL A 27 -0.49 2.62 17.55
C VAL A 27 -0.07 3.76 16.62
N CYS A 28 1.17 3.69 16.13
CA CYS A 28 1.68 4.65 15.15
C CYS A 28 1.12 4.36 13.75
N PRO A 29 0.54 5.36 13.05
CA PRO A 29 -0.07 5.15 11.73
C PRO A 29 0.92 4.85 10.58
N VAL A 30 2.24 4.85 10.85
CA VAL A 30 3.28 4.60 9.84
C VAL A 30 3.85 3.18 9.95
N CYS A 31 4.23 2.74 11.16
CA CYS A 31 4.76 1.37 11.39
C CYS A 31 3.72 0.38 11.91
N LEU A 32 2.51 0.83 12.26
CA LEU A 32 1.39 0.02 12.78
C LEU A 32 1.70 -0.75 14.08
N GLU A 33 2.70 -0.28 14.82
CA GLU A 33 3.11 -0.78 16.14
C GLU A 33 2.90 0.30 17.21
N ILE A 34 2.88 -0.11 18.49
CA ILE A 34 2.79 0.82 19.65
C ILE A 34 3.83 1.93 19.54
N PHE A 35 3.49 3.20 19.78
CA PHE A 35 4.46 4.29 19.60
C PHE A 35 5.78 4.08 20.37
N ASP A 36 6.90 4.32 19.70
CA ASP A 36 8.21 4.50 20.31
C ASP A 36 8.60 5.99 20.19
N SER A 37 8.92 6.61 21.32
CA SER A 37 9.31 8.01 21.42
C SER A 37 8.36 8.94 20.63
N PRO A 38 7.06 9.03 21.03
CA PRO A 38 6.04 9.68 20.24
C PRO A 38 6.27 11.20 20.09
N VAL A 39 6.11 11.68 18.85
CA VAL A 39 6.21 13.09 18.47
C VAL A 39 4.92 13.55 17.80
N ILE A 40 4.35 14.64 18.27
CA ILE A 40 3.16 15.27 17.70
C ILE A 40 3.58 16.42 16.79
N THR A 41 3.01 16.46 15.59
CA THR A 41 3.29 17.47 14.56
C THR A 41 2.35 18.66 14.68
N GLN A 42 2.70 19.80 14.06
CA GLN A 42 1.85 21.01 14.06
C GLN A 42 0.43 20.81 13.50
N CYS A 43 0.19 19.73 12.74
CA CYS A 43 -1.12 19.35 12.23
C CYS A 43 -1.93 18.43 13.17
N GLY A 44 -1.44 18.18 14.39
CA GLY A 44 -2.10 17.37 15.42
C GLY A 44 -1.89 15.85 15.31
N HIS A 45 -1.20 15.37 14.26
CA HIS A 45 -0.94 13.94 14.08
C HIS A 45 0.36 13.51 14.76
N THR A 46 0.33 12.33 15.37
CA THR A 46 1.42 11.76 16.17
C THR A 46 2.09 10.59 15.45
N PHE A 47 3.42 10.51 15.57
CA PHE A 47 4.26 9.49 14.94
C PHE A 47 5.33 9.00 15.94
N CYS A 48 5.95 7.84 15.69
CA CYS A 48 7.22 7.53 16.35
C CYS A 48 8.29 8.51 15.87
N GLN A 49 9.27 8.87 16.71
CA GLN A 49 10.35 9.77 16.29
C GLN A 49 11.05 9.29 15.01
N GLY A 50 11.38 8.00 14.92
CA GLY A 50 11.99 7.40 13.72
C GLY A 50 11.07 7.45 12.49
N CYS A 51 9.76 7.19 12.66
CA CYS A 51 8.79 7.28 11.57
C CYS A 51 8.63 8.71 11.03
N LEU A 52 8.72 9.73 11.90
CA LEU A 52 8.69 11.12 11.45
C LEU A 52 9.93 11.47 10.62
N GLN A 53 11.12 10.97 10.99
CA GLN A 53 12.34 11.15 10.17
C GLN A 53 12.19 10.58 8.76
N GLU A 54 11.46 9.47 8.61
CA GLU A 54 11.11 8.89 7.31
C GLU A 54 10.32 9.88 6.44
N CYS A 55 9.26 10.47 7.02
CA CYS A 55 8.39 11.46 6.37
C CYS A 55 9.11 12.79 6.04
N LEU A 56 10.25 13.05 6.68
CA LEU A 56 11.06 14.26 6.48
C LEU A 56 12.11 14.12 5.36
N ARG A 57 12.36 12.91 4.83
CA ARG A 57 13.36 12.72 3.74
C ARG A 57 13.01 13.35 2.38
N PRO A 58 11.74 13.40 1.93
CA PRO A 58 11.39 14.02 0.65
C PRO A 58 11.63 15.53 0.64
N GLN A 59 11.96 16.09 -0.54
CA GLN A 59 12.20 17.54 -0.75
C GLN A 59 11.04 18.45 -0.33
N LYS A 60 9.81 17.90 -0.24
CA LYS A 60 8.62 18.57 0.29
C LYS A 60 7.98 17.62 1.31
N PRO A 61 8.36 17.67 2.59
CA PRO A 61 7.90 16.71 3.58
C PRO A 61 6.45 17.00 3.99
N VAL A 62 5.64 15.95 4.07
CA VAL A 62 4.21 16.03 4.34
C VAL A 62 3.77 14.98 5.36
N CYS A 63 2.75 15.32 6.15
CA CYS A 63 2.15 14.43 7.12
C CYS A 63 1.55 13.20 6.42
N ALA A 64 1.92 12.00 6.87
CA ALA A 64 1.42 10.74 6.30
C ALA A 64 -0.10 10.55 6.44
N VAL A 65 -0.76 11.27 7.37
CA VAL A 65 -2.21 11.17 7.62
C VAL A 65 -2.99 12.24 6.84
N CYS A 66 -2.64 13.52 6.97
CA CYS A 66 -3.43 14.64 6.40
C CYS A 66 -2.74 15.41 5.27
N ARG A 67 -1.53 15.02 4.86
CA ARG A 67 -0.73 15.63 3.79
C ARG A 67 -0.34 17.11 3.97
N SER A 68 -0.62 17.70 5.13
CA SER A 68 -0.12 19.04 5.51
C SER A 68 1.41 19.05 5.57
N GLY A 69 2.04 20.18 5.25
CA GLY A 69 3.49 20.35 5.35
C GLY A 69 4.03 20.09 6.76
N LEU A 70 5.19 19.44 6.85
CA LEU A 70 5.89 19.18 8.11
C LEU A 70 7.02 20.20 8.32
N GLU A 71 6.84 21.09 9.28
CA GLU A 71 7.83 22.11 9.63
C GLU A 71 8.24 22.01 11.11
N ASN A 72 7.28 21.82 12.02
CA ASN A 72 7.51 21.73 13.47
C ASN A 72 6.80 20.51 14.11
N TRP A 73 7.43 19.98 15.16
CA TRP A 73 6.92 18.90 16.00
C TRP A 73 7.49 19.00 17.42
N THR A 74 6.79 18.40 18.39
CA THR A 74 7.20 18.31 19.80
C THR A 74 7.01 16.89 20.33
N ARG A 75 7.65 16.53 21.46
CA ARG A 75 7.43 15.23 22.10
C ARG A 75 6.02 15.17 22.71
N ALA A 76 5.28 14.11 22.40
CA ALA A 76 3.94 13.88 22.94
C ALA A 76 4.01 13.26 24.34
N ASN A 77 4.49 14.03 25.33
CA ASN A 77 4.78 13.56 26.68
C ASN A 77 3.59 12.87 27.36
N ASP A 78 2.37 13.37 27.15
CA ASP A 78 1.16 12.80 27.76
C ASP A 78 0.86 11.40 27.21
N LEU A 79 1.08 11.18 25.91
CA LEU A 79 0.93 9.88 25.26
C LEU A 79 2.05 8.91 25.69
N ASP A 80 3.28 9.41 25.78
CA ASP A 80 4.44 8.66 26.27
C ASP A 80 4.21 8.14 27.71
N ALA A 81 3.69 8.99 28.59
CA ALA A 81 3.28 8.63 29.95
C ALA A 81 2.09 7.65 29.98
N ALA A 82 1.11 7.82 29.10
CA ALA A 82 -0.03 6.90 28.97
C ALA A 82 0.42 5.49 28.50
N ILE A 83 1.39 5.41 27.57
CA ILE A 83 2.00 4.15 27.12
C ILE A 83 2.77 3.46 28.27
N HIS A 84 3.54 4.22 29.05
CA HIS A 84 4.28 3.66 30.19
C HIS A 84 3.40 3.16 31.34
N THR A 85 2.18 3.72 31.50
CA THR A 85 1.23 3.33 32.55
C THR A 85 0.19 2.29 32.10
N SER A 86 0.15 1.97 30.80
CA SER A 86 -0.81 1.04 30.22
C SER A 86 -0.23 -0.36 29.99
N VAL A 87 -1.12 -1.35 30.07
CA VAL A 87 -0.85 -2.76 29.76
C VAL A 87 -1.83 -3.24 28.68
N GLY A 88 -1.36 -4.12 27.80
CA GLY A 88 -2.17 -4.75 26.77
C GLY A 88 -1.83 -6.24 26.61
N ALA A 89 -2.78 -7.04 26.18
CA ALA A 89 -2.54 -8.44 25.87
C ALA A 89 -1.91 -8.60 24.48
N CYS A 90 -0.80 -9.33 24.39
CA CYS A 90 -0.21 -9.70 23.09
C CYS A 90 -1.18 -10.57 22.30
N LYS A 91 -1.49 -10.20 21.04
CA LYS A 91 -2.44 -10.91 20.19
C LYS A 91 -2.03 -12.36 19.83
N GLY A 92 -0.74 -12.70 19.95
CA GLY A 92 -0.24 -14.06 19.73
C GLY A 92 -0.27 -14.96 20.98
N CYS A 93 0.37 -14.54 22.08
CA CYS A 93 0.48 -15.39 23.29
C CYS A 93 -0.60 -15.14 24.36
N GLY A 94 -1.35 -14.03 24.27
CA GLY A 94 -2.36 -13.63 25.26
C GLY A 94 -1.80 -13.03 26.55
N THR A 95 -0.47 -13.00 26.74
CA THR A 95 0.16 -12.44 27.94
C THR A 95 -0.03 -10.93 28.02
N GLU A 96 -0.37 -10.41 29.19
CA GLU A 96 -0.37 -8.97 29.46
C GLU A 96 1.07 -8.44 29.53
N VAL A 97 1.36 -7.44 28.70
CA VAL A 97 2.68 -6.81 28.58
C VAL A 97 2.50 -5.29 28.70
N PRO A 98 3.36 -4.57 29.46
CA PRO A 98 3.36 -3.11 29.46
C PRO A 98 3.57 -2.57 28.04
N LEU A 99 2.80 -1.56 27.62
CA LEU A 99 2.79 -1.17 26.20
C LEU A 99 4.18 -0.71 25.71
N PHE A 100 4.97 -0.06 26.56
CA PHE A 100 6.36 0.32 26.25
C PHE A 100 7.32 -0.87 26.00
N GLN A 101 6.96 -2.09 26.45
CA GLN A 101 7.71 -3.33 26.18
C GLN A 101 7.08 -4.16 25.06
N MET A 102 5.94 -3.74 24.49
CA MET A 102 5.20 -4.55 23.52
C MET A 102 6.04 -4.82 22.26
N ARG A 103 6.82 -3.85 21.75
CA ARG A 103 7.71 -4.02 20.58
C ARG A 103 8.82 -5.06 20.79
N SER A 104 9.48 -5.04 21.95
CA SER A 104 10.54 -6.01 22.27
C SER A 104 9.95 -7.39 22.58
N HIS A 105 8.72 -7.45 23.10
CA HIS A 105 7.98 -8.69 23.23
C HIS A 105 7.56 -9.27 21.86
N THR A 106 6.91 -8.50 20.98
CA THR A 106 6.41 -9.00 19.69
C THR A 106 7.53 -9.53 18.79
N SER A 107 8.68 -8.85 18.78
CA SER A 107 9.89 -9.29 18.05
C SER A 107 10.55 -10.57 18.59
N THR A 108 10.21 -11.01 19.81
CA THR A 108 10.75 -12.23 20.44
C THR A 108 9.68 -13.31 20.71
N CYS A 109 8.41 -13.03 20.45
CA CYS A 109 7.27 -13.90 20.73
C CYS A 109 6.93 -14.78 19.51
N SER A 110 7.29 -16.06 19.54
CA SER A 110 6.99 -17.00 18.44
C SER A 110 5.51 -17.06 18.09
N LYS A 111 4.63 -17.06 19.10
CA LYS A 111 3.17 -17.06 18.89
C LYS A 111 2.65 -15.78 18.22
N TYR A 112 3.35 -14.65 18.37
CA TYR A 112 3.00 -13.42 17.65
C TYR A 112 3.41 -13.53 16.19
N GLN A 113 4.58 -14.09 15.90
CA GLN A 113 5.01 -14.38 14.52
C GLN A 113 4.03 -15.34 13.82
N GLU A 114 3.62 -16.42 14.49
CA GLU A 114 2.60 -17.36 13.99
C GLU A 114 1.27 -16.64 13.67
N TYR A 115 0.78 -15.79 14.59
CA TYR A 115 -0.42 -14.97 14.41
C TYR A 115 -0.33 -14.04 13.19
N ILE A 116 0.82 -13.39 12.97
CA ILE A 116 1.04 -12.53 11.79
C ILE A 116 0.97 -13.37 10.50
N GLU A 117 1.63 -14.53 10.45
CA GLU A 117 1.56 -15.41 9.30
C GLU A 117 0.14 -15.93 9.01
N GLU A 118 -0.64 -16.25 10.05
CA GLU A 118 -2.04 -16.66 9.90
C GLU A 118 -2.94 -15.53 9.38
N GLY A 119 -2.70 -14.29 9.82
CA GLY A 119 -3.36 -13.10 9.26
C GLY A 119 -3.03 -12.88 7.78
N VAL A 120 -1.77 -13.06 7.40
CA VAL A 120 -1.32 -13.00 5.99
C VAL A 120 -1.94 -14.15 5.18
N ARG A 121 -1.93 -15.39 5.70
CA ARG A 121 -2.56 -16.56 5.04
C ARG A 121 -4.06 -16.35 4.82
N SER A 122 -4.78 -15.78 5.80
CA SER A 122 -6.22 -15.51 5.70
C SER A 122 -6.54 -14.43 4.66
N SER A 123 -5.68 -13.41 4.56
CA SER A 123 -5.76 -12.38 3.52
C SER A 123 -5.44 -12.93 2.12
N ALA A 124 -4.45 -13.83 2.02
CA ALA A 124 -4.06 -14.50 0.77
C ALA A 124 -5.03 -15.58 0.30
N GLN A 125 -5.94 -16.07 1.17
CA GLN A 125 -7.05 -16.95 0.81
C GLN A 125 -8.30 -16.20 0.36
N THR A 126 -8.43 -14.91 0.73
CA THR A 126 -9.57 -14.06 0.35
C THR A 126 -9.28 -13.17 -0.85
N GLN A 127 -8.00 -12.87 -1.14
CA GLN A 127 -7.60 -12.82 -2.54
C GLN A 127 -7.83 -14.21 -3.14
N PRO A 128 -8.61 -14.36 -4.22
CA PRO A 128 -8.44 -15.54 -5.06
C PRO A 128 -6.99 -15.55 -5.52
N THR A 129 -6.44 -16.73 -5.84
CA THR A 129 -5.26 -16.82 -6.69
C THR A 129 -5.67 -16.40 -8.10
N VAL A 130 -5.88 -15.10 -8.28
CA VAL A 130 -6.09 -14.45 -9.57
C VAL A 130 -4.73 -14.49 -10.28
N ILE A 131 -4.41 -15.67 -10.83
CA ILE A 131 -3.71 -15.72 -12.12
C ILE A 131 -4.65 -14.99 -13.06
N SER A 132 -4.48 -13.67 -13.12
CA SER A 132 -5.32 -12.86 -13.96
C SER A 132 -5.05 -13.30 -15.39
N PRO A 133 -6.09 -13.58 -16.21
CA PRO A 133 -5.88 -13.69 -17.65
C PRO A 133 -5.41 -12.35 -18.24
N VAL A 134 -5.50 -11.24 -17.48
CA VAL A 134 -4.82 -9.98 -17.79
C VAL A 134 -3.31 -10.13 -17.54
N PRO A 135 -2.46 -9.98 -18.58
CA PRO A 135 -1.01 -9.99 -18.41
C PRO A 135 -0.54 -8.89 -17.45
N ASN A 136 0.61 -9.07 -16.79
CA ASN A 136 1.22 -7.97 -16.03
C ASN A 136 1.67 -6.87 -17.00
N ARG A 137 1.13 -5.66 -16.84
CA ARG A 137 1.42 -4.46 -17.63
C ARG A 137 2.16 -3.36 -16.84
N TYR A 138 2.33 -3.54 -15.53
CA TYR A 138 2.87 -2.50 -14.65
C TYR A 138 4.35 -2.71 -14.33
N THR A 139 4.76 -3.97 -14.20
CA THR A 139 6.14 -4.32 -13.83
C THR A 139 6.66 -5.47 -14.68
N PHE A 140 7.93 -5.39 -15.05
CA PHE A 140 8.57 -6.26 -16.02
C PHE A 140 9.92 -6.75 -15.48
N ALA A 141 10.35 -7.91 -15.97
CA ALA A 141 11.71 -8.38 -15.75
C ALA A 141 12.61 -7.92 -16.92
N CYS A 142 13.84 -7.49 -16.61
CA CYS A 142 14.81 -7.17 -17.66
C CYS A 142 15.15 -8.42 -18.47
N PRO A 143 14.94 -8.45 -19.81
CA PRO A 143 15.13 -9.68 -20.59
C PRO A 143 16.61 -10.07 -20.79
N TYR A 144 17.56 -9.23 -20.38
CA TYR A 144 19.00 -9.51 -20.46
C TYR A 144 19.57 -10.20 -19.22
N CYS A 145 19.06 -9.87 -18.03
CA CYS A 145 19.62 -10.26 -16.73
C CYS A 145 18.57 -10.75 -15.72
N ASN A 146 17.28 -10.72 -16.09
CA ASN A 146 16.14 -11.09 -15.26
C ASN A 146 15.97 -10.27 -13.96
N SER A 147 16.49 -9.03 -13.92
CA SER A 147 16.19 -8.08 -12.83
C SER A 147 14.67 -7.85 -12.75
N PRO A 148 14.00 -8.21 -11.64
CA PRO A 148 12.55 -8.17 -11.53
C PRO A 148 12.02 -6.77 -11.17
N ASN A 149 10.69 -6.61 -11.24
CA ASN A 149 9.95 -5.47 -10.70
C ASN A 149 10.34 -4.09 -11.25
N LEU A 150 10.84 -4.03 -12.49
CA LEU A 150 11.11 -2.77 -13.17
C LEU A 150 9.80 -2.26 -13.76
N ASP A 151 9.39 -1.05 -13.43
CA ASP A 151 8.33 -0.36 -14.18
C ASP A 151 8.84 0.03 -15.59
N GLN A 152 7.98 0.65 -16.39
CA GLN A 152 8.31 0.98 -17.78
C GLN A 152 9.55 1.90 -17.88
N ASP A 153 9.60 2.97 -17.10
CA ASP A 153 10.72 3.92 -17.11
C ASP A 153 11.99 3.31 -16.49
N GLY A 154 11.86 2.59 -15.37
CA GLY A 154 12.95 1.86 -14.73
C GLY A 154 13.55 0.78 -15.63
N LEU A 155 12.75 0.14 -16.51
CA LEU A 155 13.28 -0.79 -17.52
C LEU A 155 14.10 -0.06 -18.59
N VAL A 156 13.69 1.12 -19.04
CA VAL A 156 14.43 1.96 -20.00
C VAL A 156 15.76 2.44 -19.40
N GLU A 157 15.73 2.92 -18.16
CA GLU A 157 16.92 3.37 -17.41
C GLU A 157 17.86 2.20 -17.14
N HIS A 158 17.36 1.10 -16.58
CA HIS A 158 18.15 -0.10 -16.28
C HIS A 158 18.85 -0.65 -17.53
N CYS A 159 18.13 -0.84 -18.65
CA CYS A 159 18.70 -1.33 -19.89
C CYS A 159 19.71 -0.34 -20.49
N THR A 160 19.44 0.97 -20.36
CA THR A 160 20.37 2.03 -20.77
C THR A 160 21.67 2.01 -19.98
N ALA A 161 21.62 1.81 -18.66
CA ALA A 161 22.80 1.84 -17.80
C ALA A 161 23.63 0.55 -17.89
N HIS A 162 22.98 -0.62 -17.91
CA HIS A 162 23.64 -1.92 -17.73
C HIS A 162 23.80 -2.74 -19.02
N HIS A 163 23.00 -2.45 -20.06
CA HIS A 163 22.94 -3.25 -21.29
C HIS A 163 23.11 -2.43 -22.58
N ALA A 164 23.70 -1.23 -22.49
CA ALA A 164 23.90 -0.28 -23.61
C ALA A 164 24.60 -0.84 -24.86
N ARG A 165 25.32 -1.95 -24.75
CA ARG A 165 26.12 -2.59 -25.81
C ARG A 165 25.89 -4.10 -25.90
N ASP A 166 24.81 -4.61 -25.32
CA ASP A 166 24.46 -6.04 -25.38
C ASP A 166 23.83 -6.36 -26.75
N PRO A 167 24.44 -7.21 -27.60
CA PRO A 167 23.95 -7.49 -28.94
C PRO A 167 22.85 -8.56 -28.98
N ARG A 168 22.41 -9.10 -27.82
CA ARG A 168 21.44 -10.19 -27.79
C ARG A 168 20.05 -9.70 -28.20
N GLN A 169 19.46 -10.37 -29.20
CA GLN A 169 18.08 -10.11 -29.60
C GLN A 169 17.10 -10.69 -28.56
N VAL A 170 16.33 -9.81 -27.94
CA VAL A 170 15.39 -10.13 -26.86
C VAL A 170 13.95 -9.74 -27.21
N VAL A 171 13.00 -10.45 -26.61
CA VAL A 171 11.58 -10.08 -26.66
C VAL A 171 11.36 -8.88 -25.75
N CYS A 172 10.60 -7.89 -26.21
CA CYS A 172 10.21 -6.77 -25.35
C CYS A 172 9.07 -7.21 -24.41
N PRO A 173 9.29 -7.23 -23.07
CA PRO A 173 8.28 -7.72 -22.14
C PRO A 173 7.03 -6.82 -22.10
N ILE A 174 7.19 -5.52 -22.36
CA ILE A 174 6.07 -4.57 -22.45
C ILE A 174 5.20 -4.92 -23.67
N CYS A 175 5.81 -5.06 -24.85
CA CYS A 175 5.07 -5.45 -26.06
C CYS A 175 4.43 -6.85 -25.91
N ALA A 176 5.12 -7.83 -25.32
CA ALA A 176 4.58 -9.18 -25.09
C ALA A 176 3.39 -9.21 -24.11
N SER A 177 3.18 -8.15 -23.30
CA SER A 177 2.02 -7.98 -22.42
C SER A 177 0.79 -7.35 -23.09
N MET A 178 0.94 -6.85 -24.32
CA MET A 178 -0.13 -6.21 -25.09
C MET A 178 -0.97 -7.25 -25.85
N PRO A 179 -2.30 -7.09 -25.98
CA PRO A 179 -3.17 -8.05 -26.68
C PRO A 179 -2.81 -8.31 -28.16
N TRP A 180 -2.16 -7.34 -28.81
CA TRP A 180 -1.68 -7.40 -30.21
C TRP A 180 -0.15 -7.60 -30.32
N GLY A 181 0.53 -7.86 -29.20
CA GLY A 181 1.97 -8.14 -29.20
C GLY A 181 2.27 -9.60 -29.55
N ASP A 182 3.37 -9.85 -30.26
CA ASP A 182 3.90 -11.20 -30.47
C ASP A 182 4.90 -11.54 -29.36
N PRO A 183 4.62 -12.53 -28.48
CA PRO A 183 5.54 -12.97 -27.43
C PRO A 183 6.85 -13.60 -27.93
N ASN A 184 6.95 -13.91 -29.22
CA ASN A 184 8.15 -14.49 -29.84
C ASN A 184 8.96 -13.45 -30.63
N TYR A 185 8.42 -12.25 -30.85
CA TYR A 185 9.11 -11.21 -31.61
C TYR A 185 10.32 -10.69 -30.83
N ARG A 186 11.51 -10.95 -31.38
CA ARG A 186 12.78 -10.46 -30.83
C ARG A 186 13.19 -9.19 -31.57
N SER A 187 13.39 -8.09 -30.84
CA SER A 187 13.84 -6.85 -31.47
C SER A 187 15.30 -6.97 -31.90
N ALA A 188 15.61 -6.53 -33.12
CA ALA A 188 16.98 -6.44 -33.63
C ALA A 188 17.79 -5.34 -32.91
N ASP A 189 17.13 -4.26 -32.50
CA ASP A 189 17.64 -3.29 -31.53
C ASP A 189 16.55 -3.06 -30.47
N PHE A 190 16.70 -3.72 -29.33
CA PHE A 190 15.74 -3.62 -28.22
C PHE A 190 15.85 -2.28 -27.47
N LEU A 191 17.05 -1.72 -27.37
CA LEU A 191 17.27 -0.48 -26.61
C LEU A 191 16.73 0.74 -27.36
N GLN A 192 16.93 0.81 -28.67
CA GLN A 192 16.32 1.83 -29.53
C GLN A 192 14.79 1.66 -29.57
N HIS A 193 14.28 0.42 -29.63
CA HIS A 193 12.84 0.15 -29.56
C HIS A 193 12.22 0.70 -28.26
N LEU A 194 12.78 0.36 -27.10
CA LEU A 194 12.33 0.88 -25.80
C LEU A 194 12.30 2.41 -25.78
N ARG A 195 13.37 3.06 -26.26
CA ARG A 195 13.51 4.52 -26.30
C ARG A 195 12.62 5.25 -27.31
N ILE A 196 11.92 4.54 -28.20
CA ILE A 196 11.01 5.14 -29.20
C ILE A 196 9.55 4.80 -28.90
N ARG A 197 9.27 3.59 -28.39
CA ARG A 197 7.90 3.10 -28.15
C ARG A 197 7.47 3.14 -26.69
N HIS A 198 8.41 3.23 -25.77
CA HIS A 198 8.16 3.04 -24.34
C HIS A 198 8.80 4.12 -23.45
N THR A 199 9.09 5.32 -23.96
CA THR A 199 9.43 6.50 -23.13
C THR A 199 8.20 7.21 -22.54
N PHE A 200 6.99 6.72 -22.83
CA PHE A 200 5.73 7.23 -22.31
C PHE A 200 4.79 6.05 -22.05
N SER A 201 4.15 6.03 -20.88
CA SER A 201 3.14 5.02 -20.54
C SER A 201 1.86 5.25 -21.33
N TYR A 202 1.38 4.19 -22.00
CA TYR A 202 0.11 4.20 -22.72
C TYR A 202 -1.10 3.95 -21.78
N ASP A 203 -0.92 3.20 -20.68
CA ASP A 203 -1.97 2.93 -19.69
C ASP A 203 -2.50 4.20 -18.99
N THR A 204 -1.75 5.31 -19.03
CA THR A 204 -2.21 6.63 -18.55
C THR A 204 -3.30 7.25 -19.44
N PHE A 205 -3.40 6.82 -20.71
CA PHE A 205 -4.24 7.46 -21.74
C PHE A 205 -5.24 6.52 -22.42
N VAL A 206 -5.12 5.21 -22.24
CA VAL A 206 -6.00 4.21 -22.87
C VAL A 206 -6.55 3.26 -21.81
N ASP A 207 -7.84 3.37 -21.53
CA ASP A 207 -8.55 2.37 -20.76
C ASP A 207 -8.85 1.14 -21.63
N TYR A 208 -8.02 0.12 -21.49
CA TYR A 208 -8.14 -1.15 -22.19
C TYR A 208 -9.34 -2.02 -21.77
N SER A 209 -10.16 -1.57 -20.81
CA SER A 209 -11.38 -2.27 -20.38
C SER A 209 -12.67 -1.71 -20.97
N THR A 210 -12.63 -0.52 -21.60
CA THR A 210 -13.79 0.09 -22.26
C THR A 210 -13.92 -0.39 -23.71
N ASP A 211 -15.14 -0.70 -24.15
CA ASP A 211 -15.45 -1.11 -25.53
C ASP A 211 -15.19 0.04 -26.53
N GLU A 212 -14.56 -0.27 -27.66
CA GLU A 212 -14.20 0.72 -28.70
C GLU A 212 -15.43 1.50 -29.19
N SER A 213 -16.58 0.83 -29.34
CA SER A 213 -17.84 1.46 -29.75
C SER A 213 -18.34 2.46 -28.71
N ALA A 214 -18.16 2.16 -27.41
CA ALA A 214 -18.52 3.05 -26.31
C ALA A 214 -17.62 4.29 -26.26
N MET A 215 -16.29 4.11 -26.43
CA MET A 215 -15.34 5.23 -26.49
C MET A 215 -15.65 6.17 -27.67
N ILE A 216 -15.93 5.62 -28.85
CA ILE A 216 -16.29 6.39 -30.04
C ILE A 216 -17.62 7.13 -29.83
N GLN A 217 -18.64 6.46 -29.27
CA GLN A 217 -19.94 7.08 -29.02
C GLN A 217 -19.83 8.23 -28.00
N GLU A 218 -19.03 8.07 -26.94
CA GLU A 218 -18.83 9.15 -25.96
C GLU A 218 -18.01 10.31 -26.53
N ALA A 219 -16.99 10.05 -27.34
CA ALA A 219 -16.23 11.10 -28.03
C ALA A 219 -17.12 11.92 -28.98
N LEU A 220 -17.99 11.26 -29.74
CA LEU A 220 -19.00 11.91 -30.59
C LEU A 220 -20.00 12.70 -29.75
N GLN A 221 -20.47 12.16 -28.62
CA GLN A 221 -21.41 12.83 -27.74
C GLN A 221 -20.82 14.09 -27.10
N ARG A 222 -19.54 14.05 -26.67
CA ARG A 222 -18.82 15.23 -26.15
C ARG A 222 -18.63 16.28 -27.24
N SER A 223 -18.26 15.88 -28.46
CA SER A 223 -18.15 16.79 -29.62
C SER A 223 -19.47 17.45 -30.03
N LEU A 224 -20.62 16.92 -29.61
CA LEU A 224 -21.94 17.52 -29.82
C LEU A 224 -22.38 18.46 -28.68
N MET A 225 -21.65 18.47 -27.56
CA MET A 225 -21.93 19.32 -26.40
C MET A 225 -21.08 20.59 -26.34
N ASP A 226 -19.96 20.65 -27.07
CA ASP A 226 -19.10 21.85 -27.20
C ASP A 226 -19.65 22.85 -28.26
N HIS A 227 -20.89 23.31 -28.06
CA HIS A 227 -21.56 24.33 -28.89
C HIS A 227 -21.96 25.58 -28.08
#